data_AF-A0A7V3QHK2-F1
#
_entry.id   AF-A0A7V3QHK2-F1
#
_cell.length_a   1.000
_cell.length_b   1.000
_cell.length_c   1.000
_cell.angle_alpha   90.00
_cell.angle_beta   90.00
_cell.angle_gamma   90.00
#
_symmetry.space_group_name_H-M   'P 1'
#
loop_
_entity.id
_entity.type
_entity.pdbx_description
1 polymer ?
#
loop_
_entity_poly.entity_id
_entity_poly.type
_entity_poly.pdbx_seq_one_letter_code
_entity_poly.pdbx_strand_id
1 'polypeptide(L)'
;MPLTRITNKLTVKTSESVALVLDASESALDHWPEIATAATNLIDILPAGVIQGLWFLGNPKKYPAADFHTKSSEWFAENKNRISLIAPVMETLTAPDQTKIVVLGNGPIFDLADWWLSYAENFILINFGTPLAERLARRELSAVAVSDLTQQVSDPVTRIEIYSGALAPIWWDNPAYEVGYDGTQFSLRAEQAASFEVTITWLGPTTQSIDAIVTRASGKKQTLRLDPVENFSQPAPEEWTPLTEAEVDLFNNVIQHQSFFCPVCGTKHNWDVIRCLDSPSILGQIIYPTVQNLKPSAFVIFKKDSENVSVRACRNTVLELSPDTIAVYTPQTLRILKFNEQTQKWIDTNTAFPQYAQLDRDMYAIVVR
;
A
#
# COMPACT_ATOMS: atom_id res chain seq x y z
N MET A 1 -4.74 30.08 3.58
CA MET A 1 -5.96 29.24 3.70
C MET A 1 -5.74 28.29 4.86
N PRO A 2 -6.72 28.12 5.76
CA PRO A 2 -6.53 27.25 6.92
C PRO A 2 -6.30 25.81 6.47
N LEU A 3 -5.31 25.15 7.09
CA LEU A 3 -5.16 23.71 6.96
C LEU A 3 -6.37 23.02 7.59
N THR A 4 -6.77 21.91 6.98
CA THR A 4 -7.85 21.07 7.49
C THR A 4 -7.38 19.62 7.52
N ARG A 5 -7.98 18.84 8.42
CA ARG A 5 -7.82 17.39 8.42
C ARG A 5 -8.72 16.81 7.33
N ILE A 6 -8.10 16.17 6.36
CA ILE A 6 -8.77 15.54 5.23
C ILE A 6 -8.53 14.04 5.34
N THR A 7 -9.58 13.23 5.21
CA THR A 7 -9.46 11.78 5.16
C THR A 7 -9.77 11.28 3.76
N ASN A 8 -8.87 10.47 3.22
CA ASN A 8 -9.06 9.79 1.96
C ASN A 8 -8.77 8.31 2.09
N LYS A 9 -9.31 7.52 1.17
CA LYS A 9 -9.06 6.10 1.05
C LYS A 9 -8.46 5.80 -0.31
N LEU A 10 -7.44 4.96 -0.30
CA LEU A 10 -6.90 4.32 -1.49
C LEU A 10 -7.38 2.87 -1.52
N THR A 11 -8.06 2.49 -2.58
CA THR A 11 -8.33 1.08 -2.92
C THR A 11 -7.58 0.75 -4.19
N VAL A 12 -6.75 -0.30 -4.13
CA VAL A 12 -5.95 -0.74 -5.29
C VAL A 12 -6.23 -2.20 -5.57
N LYS A 13 -6.55 -2.50 -6.83
CA LYS A 13 -6.58 -3.89 -7.30
C LYS A 13 -5.14 -4.43 -7.30
N THR A 14 -4.90 -5.41 -6.43
CA THR A 14 -3.59 -6.05 -6.21
C THR A 14 -3.06 -6.72 -7.48
N SER A 15 -3.94 -7.12 -8.39
CA SER A 15 -3.59 -7.72 -9.68
C SER A 15 -4.56 -7.24 -10.78
N GLU A 16 -4.08 -7.24 -12.02
CA GLU A 16 -4.96 -7.04 -13.18
C GLU A 16 -5.86 -8.27 -13.35
N SER A 17 -7.08 -8.06 -13.83
CA SER A 17 -7.99 -9.18 -14.08
C SER A 17 -7.58 -9.93 -15.33
N VAL A 18 -7.76 -11.25 -15.35
CA VAL A 18 -7.26 -12.13 -16.41
C VAL A 18 -8.42 -12.82 -17.13
N ALA A 19 -8.39 -12.80 -18.46
CA ALA A 19 -9.22 -13.64 -19.32
C ALA A 19 -8.36 -14.75 -19.92
N LEU A 20 -8.67 -16.00 -19.61
CA LEU A 20 -7.98 -17.15 -20.16
C LEU A 20 -8.72 -17.65 -21.39
N VAL A 21 -8.06 -17.69 -22.55
CA VAL A 21 -8.65 -18.07 -23.83
C VAL A 21 -7.91 -19.28 -24.37
N LEU A 22 -8.64 -20.35 -24.64
CA LEU A 22 -8.07 -21.61 -25.11
C LEU A 22 -8.41 -21.86 -26.57
N ASP A 23 -7.45 -22.38 -27.32
CA ASP A 23 -7.68 -22.87 -28.66
C ASP A 23 -8.19 -24.33 -28.61
N ALA A 24 -9.25 -24.59 -29.36
CA ALA A 24 -9.81 -25.93 -29.60
C ALA A 24 -10.02 -26.18 -31.10
N SER A 25 -9.39 -25.40 -31.96
CA SER A 25 -9.41 -25.61 -33.40
C SER A 25 -8.71 -26.90 -33.81
N GLU A 26 -8.82 -27.26 -35.09
CA GLU A 26 -8.16 -28.45 -35.64
C GLU A 26 -6.64 -28.43 -35.44
N SER A 27 -6.01 -27.25 -35.53
CA SER A 27 -4.57 -27.12 -35.31
C SER A 27 -4.18 -27.32 -33.84
N ALA A 28 -5.08 -27.15 -32.89
CA ALA A 28 -4.81 -27.38 -31.47
C ALA A 28 -4.96 -28.84 -31.02
N LEU A 29 -5.51 -29.74 -31.85
CA LEU A 29 -5.83 -31.12 -31.44
C LEU A 29 -4.62 -31.88 -30.86
N ASP A 30 -3.50 -31.85 -31.57
CA ASP A 30 -2.28 -32.58 -31.17
C ASP A 30 -1.55 -31.94 -29.99
N HIS A 31 -1.88 -30.68 -29.67
CA HIS A 31 -1.27 -29.89 -28.59
C HIS A 31 -2.22 -29.62 -27.41
N TRP A 32 -3.42 -30.21 -27.46
CA TRP A 32 -4.43 -29.99 -26.43
C TRP A 32 -3.95 -30.40 -25.02
N PRO A 33 -3.23 -31.53 -24.82
CA PRO A 33 -2.71 -31.88 -23.50
C PRO A 33 -1.82 -30.80 -22.89
N GLU A 34 -0.97 -30.16 -23.69
CA GLU A 34 -0.08 -29.08 -23.26
C GLU A 34 -0.86 -27.80 -22.97
N ILE A 35 -1.81 -27.42 -23.84
CA ILE A 35 -2.70 -26.26 -23.64
C ILE A 35 -3.49 -26.42 -22.35
N ALA A 36 -4.10 -27.59 -22.13
CA ALA A 36 -4.87 -27.89 -20.93
C ALA A 36 -3.99 -27.88 -19.68
N THR A 37 -2.79 -28.45 -19.76
CA THR A 37 -1.84 -28.43 -18.63
C THR A 37 -1.42 -27.00 -18.27
N ALA A 38 -1.10 -26.17 -19.26
CA ALA A 38 -0.74 -24.78 -19.04
C ALA A 38 -1.91 -23.96 -18.46
N ALA A 39 -3.13 -24.17 -18.96
CA ALA A 39 -4.35 -23.56 -18.43
C ALA A 39 -4.55 -23.91 -16.95
N THR A 40 -4.48 -25.21 -16.62
CA THR A 40 -4.56 -25.71 -15.25
C THR A 40 -3.51 -25.06 -14.35
N ASN A 41 -2.24 -25.06 -14.75
CA ASN A 41 -1.17 -24.49 -13.95
C ASN A 41 -1.36 -22.98 -13.72
N LEU A 42 -1.83 -22.23 -14.72
CA LEU A 42 -2.15 -20.80 -14.56
C LEU A 42 -3.32 -20.59 -13.59
N ILE A 43 -4.36 -21.42 -13.68
CA ILE A 43 -5.51 -21.37 -12.76
C ILE A 43 -5.07 -21.62 -11.31
N ASP A 44 -4.16 -22.57 -11.10
CA ASP A 44 -3.71 -22.95 -9.76
C ASP A 44 -2.77 -21.93 -9.13
N ILE A 45 -1.97 -21.21 -9.94
CA ILE A 45 -0.97 -20.26 -9.43
C ILE A 45 -1.54 -18.84 -9.26
N LEU A 46 -2.52 -18.44 -10.09
CA LEU A 46 -3.09 -17.10 -9.99
C LEU A 46 -3.96 -16.93 -8.74
N PRO A 47 -3.93 -15.77 -8.05
CA PRO A 47 -4.77 -15.54 -6.89
C PRO A 47 -6.26 -15.69 -7.19
N ALA A 48 -7.02 -16.19 -6.21
CA ALA A 48 -8.47 -16.34 -6.34
C ALA A 48 -9.14 -15.02 -6.72
N GLY A 49 -10.06 -15.05 -7.70
CA GLY A 49 -10.79 -13.88 -8.18
C GLY A 49 -10.06 -13.03 -9.23
N VAL A 50 -8.80 -13.33 -9.55
CA VAL A 50 -8.06 -12.66 -10.63
C VAL A 50 -8.57 -13.09 -12.00
N ILE A 51 -8.84 -14.39 -12.18
CA ILE A 51 -9.35 -14.93 -13.44
C ILE A 51 -10.84 -14.59 -13.55
N GLN A 52 -11.17 -13.67 -14.46
CA GLN A 52 -12.55 -13.31 -14.73
C GLN A 52 -13.34 -14.51 -15.24
N GLY A 53 -12.72 -15.32 -16.12
CA GLY A 53 -13.32 -16.51 -16.71
C GLY A 53 -12.38 -17.21 -17.69
N LEU A 54 -12.87 -18.32 -18.22
CA LEU A 54 -12.25 -19.09 -19.28
C LEU A 54 -13.13 -19.07 -20.52
N TRP A 55 -12.52 -18.92 -21.69
CA TRP A 55 -13.20 -18.93 -22.98
C TRP A 55 -12.47 -19.86 -23.95
N PHE A 56 -13.15 -20.20 -25.04
CA PHE A 56 -12.54 -20.87 -26.18
C PHE A 56 -12.60 -19.95 -27.40
N LEU A 57 -11.58 -19.99 -28.27
CA LEU A 57 -11.60 -19.29 -29.54
C LEU A 57 -12.85 -19.68 -30.35
N GLY A 58 -13.50 -18.69 -30.96
CA GLY A 58 -14.74 -18.88 -31.71
C GLY A 58 -15.98 -19.14 -30.84
N ASN A 59 -15.91 -18.94 -29.51
CA ASN A 59 -17.06 -19.13 -28.62
C ASN A 59 -17.22 -17.97 -27.60
N PRO A 60 -18.36 -17.24 -27.61
CA PRO A 60 -18.61 -16.18 -26.64
C PRO A 60 -18.96 -16.69 -25.24
N LYS A 61 -19.25 -17.99 -25.09
CA LYS A 61 -19.65 -18.59 -23.81
C LYS A 61 -18.48 -18.55 -22.83
N LYS A 62 -18.70 -17.87 -21.70
CA LYS A 62 -17.82 -17.86 -20.53
C LYS A 62 -17.97 -19.15 -19.73
N TYR A 63 -16.85 -19.77 -19.40
CA TYR A 63 -16.74 -20.95 -18.55
C TYR A 63 -16.10 -20.60 -17.19
N PRO A 64 -16.56 -21.20 -16.07
CA PRO A 64 -15.94 -20.99 -14.76
C PRO A 64 -14.54 -21.62 -14.68
N ALA A 65 -13.49 -20.84 -14.47
CA ALA A 65 -12.12 -21.37 -14.42
C ALA A 65 -11.94 -22.47 -13.33
N ALA A 66 -12.62 -22.34 -12.19
CA ALA A 66 -12.54 -23.31 -11.09
C ALA A 66 -13.01 -24.73 -11.46
N ASP A 67 -13.89 -24.86 -12.46
CA ASP A 67 -14.43 -26.16 -12.90
C ASP A 67 -13.50 -26.86 -13.91
N PHE A 68 -12.50 -26.15 -14.45
CA PHE A 68 -11.71 -26.61 -15.59
C PHE A 68 -11.01 -27.96 -15.34
N HIS A 69 -10.46 -28.16 -14.14
CA HIS A 69 -9.84 -29.42 -13.72
C HIS A 69 -10.72 -30.65 -13.96
N THR A 70 -12.03 -30.49 -13.79
CA THR A 70 -13.00 -31.60 -13.89
C THR A 70 -13.73 -31.67 -15.23
N LYS A 71 -13.81 -30.55 -15.96
CA LYS A 71 -14.61 -30.41 -17.18
C LYS A 71 -13.81 -30.15 -18.45
N SER A 72 -12.48 -30.04 -18.39
CA SER A 72 -11.62 -29.69 -19.52
C SER A 72 -11.89 -30.55 -20.76
N SER A 73 -11.99 -31.87 -20.61
CA SER A 73 -12.26 -32.81 -21.72
C SER A 73 -13.65 -32.63 -22.34
N GLU A 74 -14.68 -32.38 -21.51
CA GLU A 74 -16.05 -32.13 -21.97
C GLU A 74 -16.12 -30.81 -22.73
N TRP A 75 -15.57 -29.74 -22.15
CA TRP A 75 -15.56 -28.42 -22.78
C TRP A 75 -14.72 -28.39 -24.06
N PHE A 76 -13.62 -29.12 -24.12
CA PHE A 76 -12.89 -29.31 -25.38
C PHE A 76 -13.76 -29.96 -26.44
N ALA A 77 -14.47 -31.03 -26.10
CA ALA A 77 -15.37 -31.70 -27.03
C ALA A 77 -16.52 -30.80 -27.53
N GLU A 78 -17.02 -29.89 -26.69
CA GLU A 78 -18.01 -28.85 -27.08
C GLU A 78 -17.45 -27.80 -28.04
N ASN A 79 -16.13 -27.55 -27.99
CA ASN A 79 -15.47 -26.45 -28.68
C ASN A 79 -14.57 -26.88 -29.84
N LYS A 80 -14.37 -28.18 -30.03
CA LYS A 80 -13.51 -28.72 -31.08
C LYS A 80 -13.98 -28.29 -32.48
N ASN A 81 -13.04 -28.13 -33.40
CA ASN A 81 -13.26 -27.79 -34.81
C ASN A 81 -13.91 -26.41 -35.05
N ARG A 82 -13.84 -25.50 -34.08
CA ARG A 82 -14.19 -24.09 -34.29
C ARG A 82 -13.08 -23.37 -35.05
N ILE A 83 -13.45 -22.29 -35.73
CA ILE A 83 -12.48 -21.38 -36.34
C ILE A 83 -11.83 -20.54 -35.22
N SER A 84 -10.51 -20.39 -35.28
CA SER A 84 -9.71 -19.60 -34.34
C SER A 84 -9.98 -18.10 -34.50
N LEU A 85 -11.06 -17.63 -33.87
CA LEU A 85 -11.48 -16.22 -33.83
C LEU A 85 -11.49 -15.71 -32.39
N ILE A 86 -10.90 -14.54 -32.14
CA ILE A 86 -10.89 -13.89 -30.82
C ILE A 86 -12.10 -12.96 -30.63
N ALA A 87 -12.72 -12.46 -31.71
CA ALA A 87 -13.83 -11.52 -31.66
C ALA A 87 -14.98 -11.94 -30.73
N PRO A 88 -15.47 -13.20 -30.74
CA PRO A 88 -16.57 -13.59 -29.85
C PRO A 88 -16.22 -13.44 -28.36
N VAL A 89 -14.94 -13.59 -28.00
CA VAL A 89 -14.46 -13.38 -26.64
C VAL A 89 -14.36 -11.89 -26.34
N MET A 90 -13.75 -11.11 -27.23
CA MET A 90 -13.56 -9.67 -27.04
C MET A 90 -14.87 -8.90 -26.94
N GLU A 91 -15.89 -9.31 -27.71
CA GLU A 91 -17.22 -8.70 -27.70
C GLU A 91 -17.99 -8.95 -26.40
N THR A 92 -17.64 -10.00 -25.65
CA THR A 92 -18.30 -10.37 -24.38
C THR A 92 -17.48 -10.03 -23.14
N LEU A 93 -16.20 -9.70 -23.32
CA LEU A 93 -15.30 -9.39 -22.21
C LEU A 93 -15.66 -8.04 -21.57
N THR A 94 -15.75 -8.02 -20.25
CA THR A 94 -16.00 -6.77 -19.50
C THR A 94 -14.70 -6.00 -19.31
N ALA A 95 -14.66 -4.73 -19.72
CA ALA A 95 -13.48 -3.85 -19.61
C ALA A 95 -12.20 -4.49 -20.22
N PRO A 96 -12.18 -4.76 -21.53
CA PRO A 96 -11.04 -5.39 -22.21
C PRO A 96 -9.74 -4.58 -22.09
N ASP A 97 -9.85 -3.26 -21.94
CA ASP A 97 -8.74 -2.32 -21.68
C ASP A 97 -8.09 -2.51 -20.31
N GLN A 98 -8.79 -3.11 -19.34
CA GLN A 98 -8.31 -3.38 -17.98
C GLN A 98 -8.04 -4.86 -17.71
N THR A 99 -8.13 -5.70 -18.75
CA THR A 99 -8.04 -7.16 -18.62
C THR A 99 -6.86 -7.70 -19.41
N LYS A 100 -6.00 -8.50 -18.75
CA LYS A 100 -4.97 -9.28 -19.43
C LYS A 100 -5.60 -10.48 -20.11
N ILE A 101 -5.40 -10.60 -21.42
CA ILE A 101 -5.99 -11.64 -22.26
C ILE A 101 -4.89 -12.65 -22.58
N VAL A 102 -4.93 -13.79 -21.91
CA VAL A 102 -3.96 -14.86 -22.09
C VAL A 102 -4.54 -15.87 -23.07
N VAL A 103 -3.93 -16.00 -24.25
CA VAL A 103 -4.37 -16.95 -25.28
C VAL A 103 -3.38 -18.12 -25.34
N LEU A 104 -3.89 -19.33 -25.13
CA LEU A 104 -3.15 -20.58 -25.22
C LEU A 104 -3.62 -21.34 -26.45
N GLY A 105 -2.74 -21.59 -27.41
CA GLY A 105 -3.18 -22.29 -28.62
C GLY A 105 -2.09 -22.74 -29.58
N ASN A 106 -2.53 -23.18 -30.75
CA ASN A 106 -1.65 -23.62 -31.81
C ASN A 106 -2.23 -23.25 -33.18
N GLY A 107 -1.55 -22.36 -33.90
CA GLY A 107 -1.98 -21.89 -35.21
C GLY A 107 -2.64 -20.51 -35.20
N PRO A 108 -2.84 -19.91 -36.38
CA PRO A 108 -3.19 -18.50 -36.52
C PRO A 108 -4.59 -18.19 -35.98
N ILE A 109 -4.70 -17.06 -35.28
CA ILE A 109 -5.97 -16.44 -34.90
C ILE A 109 -6.32 -15.40 -35.99
N PHE A 110 -7.35 -15.71 -36.78
CA PHE A 110 -7.56 -15.04 -38.07
C PHE A 110 -7.96 -13.56 -37.98
N ASP A 111 -8.60 -13.16 -36.89
CA ASP A 111 -9.09 -11.81 -36.63
C ASP A 111 -8.26 -11.06 -35.59
N LEU A 112 -7.16 -11.63 -35.08
CA LEU A 112 -6.35 -11.01 -34.03
C LEU A 112 -5.82 -9.62 -34.41
N ALA A 113 -5.48 -9.42 -35.69
CA ALA A 113 -4.96 -8.14 -36.19
C ALA A 113 -5.94 -6.97 -35.97
N ASP A 114 -7.24 -7.23 -36.04
CA ASP A 114 -8.29 -6.23 -35.88
C ASP A 114 -8.38 -5.73 -34.42
N TRP A 115 -8.06 -6.61 -33.47
CA TRP A 115 -8.08 -6.32 -32.03
C TRP A 115 -6.73 -5.84 -31.50
N TRP A 116 -5.64 -6.21 -32.17
CA TRP A 116 -4.29 -5.93 -31.73
C TRP A 116 -4.01 -4.43 -31.58
N LEU A 117 -4.48 -3.59 -32.51
CA LEU A 117 -4.22 -2.15 -32.48
C LEU A 117 -4.73 -1.47 -31.20
N SER A 118 -5.82 -1.98 -30.63
CA SER A 118 -6.46 -1.42 -29.44
C SER A 118 -5.95 -2.04 -28.14
N TYR A 119 -5.51 -3.30 -28.17
CA TYR A 119 -5.27 -4.10 -26.96
C TYR A 119 -3.93 -4.85 -26.97
N ALA A 120 -2.96 -4.46 -27.82
CA ALA A 120 -1.67 -5.13 -27.96
C ALA A 120 -0.96 -5.40 -26.62
N GLU A 121 -1.00 -4.44 -25.70
CA GLU A 121 -0.33 -4.52 -24.39
C GLU A 121 -1.10 -5.39 -23.37
N ASN A 122 -2.32 -5.79 -23.72
CA ASN A 122 -3.18 -6.63 -22.89
C ASN A 122 -3.09 -8.11 -23.29
N PHE A 123 -2.67 -8.41 -24.52
CA PHE A 123 -2.52 -9.78 -25.00
C PHE A 123 -1.22 -10.43 -24.52
N ILE A 124 -1.33 -11.65 -24.02
CA ILE A 124 -0.22 -12.59 -23.80
C ILE A 124 -0.53 -13.82 -24.64
N LEU A 125 0.28 -14.06 -25.67
CA LEU A 125 0.08 -15.14 -26.62
C LEU A 125 1.07 -16.27 -26.34
N ILE A 126 0.57 -17.48 -26.14
CA ILE A 126 1.39 -18.66 -25.85
C ILE A 126 1.12 -19.72 -26.91
N ASN A 127 2.12 -19.95 -27.77
CA ASN A 127 2.06 -20.97 -28.82
C ASN A 127 2.67 -22.29 -28.36
N PHE A 128 2.05 -23.40 -28.79
CA PHE A 128 2.51 -24.76 -28.52
C PHE A 128 3.09 -25.47 -29.77
N GLY A 129 3.33 -24.72 -30.85
CA GLY A 129 3.96 -25.25 -32.07
C GLY A 129 3.97 -24.26 -33.22
N THR A 130 2.79 -23.93 -33.74
CA THR A 130 2.57 -22.94 -34.78
C THR A 130 2.18 -21.59 -34.16
N PRO A 131 2.78 -20.47 -34.60
CA PRO A 131 2.48 -19.14 -34.06
C PRO A 131 0.99 -18.78 -34.12
N LEU A 132 0.52 -18.07 -33.09
CA LEU A 132 -0.84 -17.56 -32.99
C LEU A 132 -1.08 -16.32 -33.85
N ALA A 133 -0.03 -15.57 -34.15
CA ALA A 133 -0.06 -14.31 -34.86
C ALA A 133 1.00 -14.27 -35.97
N GLU A 134 0.60 -14.53 -37.22
CA GLU A 134 1.50 -14.66 -38.37
C GLU A 134 2.50 -13.50 -38.54
N ARG A 135 2.07 -12.27 -38.25
CA ARG A 135 2.90 -11.05 -38.41
C ARG A 135 3.48 -10.51 -37.11
N LEU A 136 3.14 -11.11 -35.96
CA LEU A 136 3.47 -10.60 -34.63
C LEU A 136 4.23 -11.62 -33.76
N ALA A 137 4.68 -12.73 -34.34
CA ALA A 137 5.34 -13.86 -33.67
C ALA A 137 6.47 -13.47 -32.69
N ARG A 138 7.11 -12.30 -32.84
CA ARG A 138 8.15 -11.79 -31.91
C ARG A 138 7.66 -11.45 -30.51
N ARG A 139 6.34 -11.38 -30.29
CA ARG A 139 5.71 -11.09 -29.00
C ARG A 139 5.02 -12.33 -28.39
N GLU A 140 5.19 -13.50 -29.02
CA GLU A 140 4.64 -14.75 -28.50
C GLU A 140 5.66 -15.48 -27.62
N LEU A 141 5.13 -16.16 -26.62
CA LEU A 141 5.88 -17.02 -25.72
C LEU A 141 5.77 -18.45 -26.22
N SER A 142 6.90 -19.06 -26.59
CA SER A 142 6.94 -20.48 -26.93
C SER A 142 7.20 -21.30 -25.68
N ALA A 143 6.27 -22.20 -25.32
CA ALA A 143 6.43 -23.21 -24.27
C ALA A 143 7.21 -22.73 -23.02
N VAL A 144 6.84 -21.57 -22.47
CA VAL A 144 7.52 -20.95 -21.32
C VAL A 144 7.12 -21.67 -20.03
N ALA A 145 8.05 -21.77 -19.08
CA ALA A 145 7.76 -22.30 -17.75
C ALA A 145 6.68 -21.44 -17.07
N VAL A 146 5.66 -22.07 -16.49
CA VAL A 146 4.48 -21.38 -15.95
C VAL A 146 4.82 -20.40 -14.82
N SER A 147 5.95 -20.62 -14.13
CA SER A 147 6.49 -19.68 -13.15
C SER A 147 6.76 -18.29 -13.73
N ASP A 148 7.27 -18.21 -14.95
CA ASP A 148 7.63 -16.94 -15.61
C ASP A 148 6.38 -16.20 -16.11
N LEU A 149 5.31 -16.96 -16.42
CA LEU A 149 4.02 -16.42 -16.83
C LEU A 149 3.29 -15.75 -15.68
N THR A 150 3.43 -16.26 -14.46
CA THR A 150 2.68 -15.75 -13.30
C THR A 150 2.94 -14.26 -13.06
N GLN A 151 4.20 -13.84 -13.12
CA GLN A 151 4.57 -12.43 -12.93
C GLN A 151 4.06 -11.54 -14.08
N GLN A 152 4.13 -12.04 -15.32
CA GLN A 152 3.66 -11.29 -16.50
C GLN A 152 2.12 -11.17 -16.54
N VAL A 153 1.42 -12.23 -16.11
CA VAL A 153 -0.04 -12.34 -16.15
C VAL A 153 -0.69 -11.60 -14.99
N SER A 154 -0.17 -11.75 -13.76
CA SER A 154 -0.75 -11.09 -12.59
C SER A 154 -0.32 -9.62 -12.42
N ASP A 155 0.84 -9.26 -12.98
CA ASP A 155 1.51 -7.95 -12.86
C ASP A 155 1.25 -7.27 -11.51
N PRO A 156 1.67 -7.91 -10.40
CA PRO A 156 1.23 -7.51 -9.08
C PRO A 156 1.75 -6.11 -8.73
N VAL A 157 1.03 -5.41 -7.87
CA VAL A 157 1.51 -4.14 -7.31
C VAL A 157 2.75 -4.40 -6.46
N THR A 158 3.85 -3.71 -6.77
CA THR A 158 5.12 -3.85 -6.04
C THR A 158 5.36 -2.69 -5.10
N ARG A 159 4.88 -1.49 -5.46
CA ARG A 159 5.07 -0.27 -4.68
C ARG A 159 3.90 0.69 -4.85
N ILE A 160 3.52 1.34 -3.76
CA ILE A 160 2.66 2.53 -3.77
C ILE A 160 3.38 3.70 -3.11
N GLU A 161 3.23 4.88 -3.69
CA GLU A 161 3.68 6.14 -3.13
C GLU A 161 2.56 7.18 -3.20
N ILE A 162 2.07 7.60 -2.04
CA ILE A 162 1.08 8.68 -1.90
C ILE A 162 1.85 9.95 -1.58
N TYR A 163 1.66 10.99 -2.38
CA TYR A 163 2.35 12.27 -2.18
C TYR A 163 1.49 13.43 -2.68
N SER A 164 1.77 14.61 -2.14
CA SER A 164 1.22 15.88 -2.61
C SER A 164 2.06 17.01 -2.01
N GLY A 165 2.16 18.15 -2.71
CA GLY A 165 3.02 19.26 -2.29
C GLY A 165 2.71 19.81 -0.90
N ALA A 166 1.45 19.69 -0.45
CA ALA A 166 1.02 20.12 0.88
C ALA A 166 0.73 18.95 1.85
N LEU A 167 0.97 17.70 1.43
CA LEU A 167 0.66 16.53 2.24
C LEU A 167 1.43 16.57 3.56
N ALA A 168 0.74 16.43 4.68
CA ALA A 168 1.34 15.99 5.95
C ALA A 168 0.52 14.83 6.52
N PRO A 169 0.98 13.58 6.41
CA PRO A 169 0.23 12.42 6.89
C PRO A 169 0.22 12.43 8.42
N ILE A 170 -0.96 12.54 9.03
CA ILE A 170 -1.10 12.56 10.50
C ILE A 170 -1.65 11.25 11.06
N TRP A 171 -2.25 10.39 10.22
CA TRP A 171 -2.68 9.03 10.59
C TRP A 171 -2.94 8.16 9.35
N TRP A 172 -2.71 6.85 9.48
CA TRP A 172 -3.10 5.84 8.50
C TRP A 172 -3.36 4.48 9.17
N ASP A 173 -4.18 3.62 8.54
CA ASP A 173 -4.58 2.31 9.10
C ASP A 173 -3.69 1.13 8.66
N ASN A 174 -2.92 1.28 7.58
CA ASN A 174 -2.09 0.20 7.04
C ASN A 174 -0.61 0.34 7.48
N PRO A 175 -0.12 -0.51 8.40
CA PRO A 175 1.23 -0.39 8.95
C PRO A 175 2.35 -0.73 7.95
N ALA A 176 2.03 -1.26 6.77
CA ALA A 176 3.02 -1.47 5.71
C ALA A 176 3.49 -0.15 5.07
N TYR A 177 2.81 0.95 5.35
CA TYR A 177 3.17 2.28 4.88
C TYR A 177 4.12 2.99 5.84
N GLU A 178 5.21 3.50 5.28
CA GLU A 178 6.22 4.30 5.97
C GLU A 178 6.19 5.75 5.48
N VAL A 179 6.39 6.69 6.41
CA VAL A 179 6.51 8.11 6.08
C VAL A 179 7.93 8.42 5.65
N GLY A 180 8.06 8.98 4.45
CA GLY A 180 9.25 9.62 3.93
C GLY A 180 9.09 11.14 3.90
N TYR A 181 10.19 11.86 4.14
CA TYR A 181 10.28 13.30 3.97
C TYR A 181 11.64 13.64 3.35
N ASP A 182 11.63 14.25 2.15
CA ASP A 182 12.85 14.57 1.40
C ASP A 182 13.40 15.98 1.67
N GLY A 183 12.82 16.68 2.65
CA GLY A 183 13.13 18.09 2.93
C GLY A 183 12.16 19.08 2.30
N THR A 184 11.32 18.63 1.36
CA THR A 184 10.37 19.50 0.64
C THR A 184 8.95 18.97 0.61
N GLN A 185 8.77 17.65 0.58
CA GLN A 185 7.47 17.01 0.50
C GLN A 185 7.44 15.74 1.33
N PHE A 186 6.24 15.38 1.78
CA PHE A 186 5.98 14.09 2.38
C PHE A 186 5.57 13.07 1.33
N SER A 187 5.97 11.84 1.58
CA SER A 187 5.48 10.66 0.87
C SER A 187 5.06 9.62 1.90
N LEU A 188 3.94 8.93 1.65
CA LEU A 188 3.59 7.70 2.36
C LEU A 188 3.82 6.54 1.39
N ARG A 189 4.77 5.65 1.71
CA ARG A 189 5.26 4.61 0.80
C ARG A 189 5.06 3.22 1.38
N ALA A 190 4.54 2.30 0.58
CA ALA A 190 4.49 0.87 0.90
C ALA A 190 5.15 0.08 -0.23
N GLU A 191 5.85 -0.99 0.14
CA GLU A 191 6.47 -1.94 -0.78
C GLU A 191 6.18 -3.36 -0.33
N GLN A 192 5.98 -4.26 -1.31
CA GLN A 192 5.81 -5.69 -1.05
C GLN A 192 4.75 -6.00 0.03
N ALA A 193 3.71 -5.16 0.14
CA ALA A 193 2.68 -5.31 1.14
C ALA A 193 1.66 -6.38 0.72
N ALA A 194 1.16 -7.15 1.69
CA ALA A 194 0.08 -8.11 1.43
C ALA A 194 -1.23 -7.43 0.99
N SER A 195 -1.47 -6.22 1.48
CA SER A 195 -2.53 -5.33 1.01
C SER A 195 -1.97 -3.92 0.91
N PHE A 196 -2.38 -3.24 -0.15
CA PHE A 196 -2.06 -1.84 -0.41
C PHE A 196 -3.21 -0.89 -0.11
N GLU A 197 -4.37 -1.40 0.30
CA GLU A 197 -5.46 -0.54 0.74
C GLU A 197 -5.04 0.27 1.97
N VAL A 198 -5.39 1.56 1.98
CA VAL A 198 -5.08 2.43 3.10
C VAL A 198 -6.09 3.56 3.21
N THR A 199 -6.53 3.82 4.43
CA THR A 199 -7.20 5.07 4.81
C THR A 199 -6.15 5.99 5.42
N ILE A 200 -6.04 7.20 4.89
CA ILE A 200 -5.08 8.22 5.34
C ILE A 200 -5.82 9.47 5.79
N THR A 201 -5.46 9.98 6.96
CA THR A 201 -5.81 11.33 7.41
C THR A 201 -4.57 12.20 7.33
N TRP A 202 -4.70 13.36 6.69
CA TRP A 202 -3.59 14.28 6.45
C TRP A 202 -4.02 15.73 6.66
N LEU A 203 -3.05 16.60 6.94
CA LEU A 203 -3.25 18.05 6.99
C LEU A 203 -2.95 18.66 5.63
N GLY A 204 -3.89 19.45 5.11
CA GLY A 204 -3.72 20.14 3.84
C GLY A 204 -4.84 21.13 3.51
N PRO A 205 -4.70 21.85 2.38
CA PRO A 205 -5.76 22.70 1.84
C PRO A 205 -6.95 21.86 1.34
N THR A 206 -8.17 22.25 1.67
CA THR A 206 -9.41 21.54 1.28
C THR A 206 -9.60 21.35 -0.22
N THR A 207 -8.99 22.23 -1.04
CA THR A 207 -9.12 22.20 -2.50
C THR A 207 -8.18 21.20 -3.18
N GLN A 208 -7.26 20.59 -2.44
CA GLN A 208 -6.21 19.77 -3.01
C GLN A 208 -6.59 18.29 -3.00
N SER A 209 -6.52 17.65 -4.17
CA SER A 209 -6.56 16.19 -4.27
C SER A 209 -5.19 15.61 -3.90
N ILE A 210 -5.21 14.39 -3.38
CA ILE A 210 -4.01 13.59 -3.22
C ILE A 210 -4.08 12.40 -4.17
N ASP A 211 -2.93 12.10 -4.76
CA ASP A 211 -2.76 11.03 -5.72
C ASP A 211 -1.75 10.01 -5.18
N ALA A 212 -1.91 8.77 -5.63
CA ALA A 212 -1.00 7.67 -5.42
C ALA A 212 -0.37 7.28 -6.76
N ILE A 213 0.94 7.10 -6.80
CA ILE A 213 1.60 6.36 -7.88
C ILE A 213 1.65 4.89 -7.46
N VAL A 214 0.96 4.05 -8.25
CA VAL A 214 1.03 2.60 -8.17
C VAL A 214 2.05 2.11 -9.18
N THR A 215 3.07 1.38 -8.71
CA THR A 215 4.06 0.72 -9.56
C THR A 215 3.83 -0.78 -9.52
N ARG A 216 3.76 -1.41 -10.70
CA ARG A 216 3.60 -2.86 -10.85
C ARG A 216 4.93 -3.57 -11.13
N ALA A 217 4.94 -4.90 -11.09
CA ALA A 217 6.12 -5.72 -11.32
C ALA A 217 6.72 -5.53 -12.72
N SER A 218 5.90 -5.21 -13.71
CA SER A 218 6.28 -4.83 -15.08
C SER A 218 7.00 -3.47 -15.16
N GLY A 219 6.99 -2.68 -14.09
CA GLY A 219 7.44 -1.29 -14.07
C GLY A 219 6.39 -0.29 -14.54
N LYS A 220 5.21 -0.75 -14.99
CA LYS A 220 4.06 0.12 -15.33
C LYS A 220 3.68 0.97 -14.12
N LYS A 221 3.52 2.27 -14.36
CA LYS A 221 3.07 3.24 -13.36
C LYS A 221 1.65 3.69 -13.68
N GLN A 222 0.82 3.76 -12.66
CA GLN A 222 -0.54 4.27 -12.75
C GLN A 222 -0.76 5.28 -11.63
N THR A 223 -1.28 6.46 -11.98
CA THR A 223 -1.73 7.44 -10.99
C THR A 223 -3.17 7.13 -10.62
N LEU A 224 -3.43 6.91 -9.34
CA LEU A 224 -4.75 6.74 -8.77
C LEU A 224 -5.06 7.92 -7.84
N ARG A 225 -6.22 8.54 -8.04
CA ARG A 225 -6.73 9.54 -7.10
C ARG A 225 -7.31 8.82 -5.88
N LEU A 226 -7.06 9.33 -4.68
CA LEU A 226 -7.69 8.79 -3.48
C LEU A 226 -9.10 9.38 -3.30
N ASP A 227 -10.03 8.53 -2.88
CA ASP A 227 -11.43 8.90 -2.68
C ASP A 227 -11.61 9.58 -1.32
N PRO A 228 -12.37 10.68 -1.21
CA PRO A 228 -12.69 11.28 0.09
C PRO A 228 -13.55 10.33 0.92
N VAL A 229 -13.28 10.26 2.23
CA VAL A 229 -14.09 9.47 3.16
C VAL A 229 -14.97 10.42 3.99
N GLU A 230 -16.26 10.45 3.67
CA GLU A 230 -17.23 11.19 4.46
C GLU A 230 -17.48 10.49 5.81
N ASN A 231 -17.65 11.28 6.88
CA ASN A 231 -17.97 10.79 8.22
C ASN A 231 -16.97 9.76 8.79
N PHE A 232 -15.70 9.86 8.40
CA PHE A 232 -14.67 8.98 8.94
C PHE A 232 -14.53 9.20 10.46
N SER A 233 -14.85 8.16 11.22
CA SER A 233 -14.48 8.08 12.62
C SER A 233 -13.14 7.37 12.71
N GLN A 234 -12.08 8.13 12.99
CA GLN A 234 -10.78 7.54 13.29
C GLN A 234 -10.96 6.49 14.40
N PRO A 235 -10.28 5.33 14.34
CA PRO A 235 -10.32 4.37 15.42
C PRO A 235 -10.06 5.07 16.75
N ALA A 236 -10.80 4.66 17.78
CA ALA A 236 -10.61 5.21 19.11
C ALA A 236 -9.10 5.20 19.42
N PRO A 237 -8.54 6.34 19.82
CA PRO A 237 -7.13 6.38 20.14
C PRO A 237 -6.85 5.40 21.27
N GLU A 238 -5.60 4.96 21.39
CA GLU A 238 -5.19 4.06 22.46
C GLU A 238 -5.65 4.56 23.83
N GLU A 239 -5.90 3.63 24.74
CA GLU A 239 -6.38 3.99 26.07
C GLU A 239 -5.32 4.81 26.81
N TRP A 240 -5.78 5.84 27.50
CA TRP A 240 -4.94 6.62 28.40
C TRP A 240 -4.53 5.73 29.58
N THR A 241 -3.23 5.55 29.76
CA THR A 241 -2.67 4.78 30.86
C THR A 241 -2.25 5.76 31.97
N PRO A 242 -2.78 5.64 33.20
CA PRO A 242 -2.36 6.51 34.30
C PRO A 242 -0.90 6.26 34.65
N LEU A 243 -0.16 7.33 34.93
CA LEU A 243 1.17 7.25 35.52
C LEU A 243 1.09 6.84 36.99
N THR A 244 2.15 6.22 37.49
CA THR A 244 2.32 6.00 38.93
C THR A 244 2.54 7.33 39.67
N GLU A 245 2.29 7.37 40.99
CA GLU A 245 2.50 8.58 41.81
C GLU A 245 3.94 9.13 41.67
N ALA A 246 4.94 8.25 41.70
CA ALA A 246 6.35 8.64 41.50
C ALA A 246 6.62 9.23 40.10
N GLU A 247 5.96 8.71 39.05
CA GLU A 247 6.06 9.27 37.70
C GLU A 247 5.29 10.59 37.55
N VAL A 248 4.19 10.78 38.28
CA VAL A 248 3.46 12.06 38.36
C VAL A 248 4.33 13.14 38.99
N ASP A 249 5.00 12.83 40.11
CA ASP A 249 5.94 13.74 40.76
C ASP A 249 7.11 14.09 39.84
N LEU A 250 7.69 13.09 39.18
CA LEU A 250 8.73 13.28 38.18
C LEU A 250 8.25 14.21 37.06
N PHE A 251 7.10 13.93 36.46
CA PHE A 251 6.52 14.74 35.40
C PHE A 251 6.31 16.19 35.84
N ASN A 252 5.74 16.40 37.02
CA ASN A 252 5.50 17.73 37.58
C ASN A 252 6.80 18.52 37.82
N ASN A 253 7.85 17.88 38.32
CA ASN A 253 9.16 18.52 38.46
C ASN A 253 9.72 18.93 37.09
N VAL A 254 9.63 18.05 36.10
CA VAL A 254 10.20 18.27 34.77
C VAL A 254 9.50 19.40 34.02
N ILE A 255 8.16 19.45 34.00
CA ILE A 255 7.43 20.54 33.33
C ILE A 255 7.62 21.90 34.04
N GLN A 256 8.10 21.91 35.29
CA GLN A 256 8.51 23.11 36.02
C GLN A 256 10.01 23.42 35.87
N HIS A 257 10.71 22.71 34.99
CA HIS A 257 12.16 22.81 34.77
C HIS A 257 13.01 22.54 36.03
N GLN A 258 12.54 21.67 36.92
CA GLN A 258 13.24 21.29 38.15
C GLN A 258 13.98 19.96 37.98
N SER A 259 15.11 19.82 38.67
CA SER A 259 15.81 18.53 38.76
C SER A 259 14.97 17.48 39.49
N PHE A 260 15.17 16.21 39.18
CA PHE A 260 14.48 15.08 39.81
C PHE A 260 15.46 13.96 40.18
N PHE A 261 15.03 13.01 41.02
CA PHE A 261 15.76 11.77 41.27
C PHE A 261 15.34 10.71 40.27
N CYS A 262 16.29 10.21 39.50
CA CYS A 262 16.04 9.26 38.42
C CYS A 262 15.55 7.92 38.98
N PRO A 263 14.38 7.40 38.55
CA PRO A 263 13.86 6.13 39.05
C PRO A 263 14.67 4.91 38.59
N VAL A 264 15.59 5.10 37.62
CA VAL A 264 16.44 4.04 37.07
C VAL A 264 17.74 3.89 37.87
N CYS A 265 18.49 4.99 38.08
CA CYS A 265 19.81 4.95 38.73
C CYS A 265 19.83 5.54 40.14
N GLY A 266 18.76 6.19 40.59
CA GLY A 266 18.65 6.83 41.91
C GLY A 266 19.44 8.13 42.05
N THR A 267 20.14 8.60 41.03
CA THR A 267 20.91 9.86 41.08
C THR A 267 20.06 11.06 40.65
N LYS A 268 20.54 12.27 40.93
CA LYS A 268 19.85 13.52 40.57
C LYS A 268 20.14 13.87 39.10
N HIS A 269 19.09 14.03 38.30
CA HIS A 269 19.15 14.42 36.90
C HIS A 269 18.49 15.80 36.69
N ASN A 270 18.87 16.46 35.59
CA ASN A 270 18.22 17.69 35.13
C ASN A 270 16.90 17.38 34.42
N TRP A 271 16.02 18.39 34.33
CA TRP A 271 14.67 18.26 33.76
C TRP A 271 14.65 17.85 32.27
N ASP A 272 15.73 18.11 31.54
CA ASP A 272 15.88 17.83 30.10
C ASP A 272 16.25 16.37 29.81
N VAL A 273 16.37 15.53 30.85
CA VAL A 273 16.62 14.10 30.71
C VAL A 273 15.31 13.36 30.50
N ILE A 274 15.22 12.59 29.41
CA ILE A 274 14.14 11.60 29.16
C ILE A 274 14.66 10.16 29.30
N ARG A 275 15.97 9.96 29.10
CA ARG A 275 16.64 8.65 29.14
C ARG A 275 17.79 8.68 30.13
N CYS A 276 17.81 7.72 31.05
CA CYS A 276 18.92 7.49 31.96
C CYS A 276 20.06 6.77 31.24
N LEU A 277 21.23 7.41 31.14
CA LEU A 277 22.43 6.84 30.52
C LEU A 277 23.27 5.98 31.47
N ASP A 278 23.01 6.04 32.78
CA ASP A 278 23.69 5.21 33.79
C ASP A 278 23.15 3.76 33.82
N SER A 279 22.13 3.47 33.02
CA SER A 279 21.60 2.11 32.84
C SER A 279 22.51 1.26 31.95
N PRO A 280 22.50 -0.08 32.06
CA PRO A 280 23.29 -0.96 31.19
C PRO A 280 22.86 -0.95 29.70
N SER A 281 21.79 -0.22 29.34
CA SER A 281 21.31 -0.09 27.96
C SER A 281 22.17 0.90 27.16
N ILE A 282 22.62 0.49 25.96
CA ILE A 282 23.42 1.33 25.04
C ILE A 282 22.70 2.63 24.68
N LEU A 283 21.37 2.60 24.56
CA LEU A 283 20.54 3.76 24.22
C LEU A 283 19.96 4.47 25.46
N GLY A 284 20.44 4.11 26.65
CA GLY A 284 19.81 4.47 27.92
C GLY A 284 18.44 3.82 28.12
N GLN A 285 17.85 4.07 29.28
CA GLN A 285 16.51 3.61 29.66
C GLN A 285 15.56 4.79 29.86
N ILE A 286 14.35 4.73 29.31
CA ILE A 286 13.33 5.77 29.50
C ILE A 286 13.00 5.90 31.00
N ILE A 287 12.97 7.13 31.52
CA ILE A 287 12.73 7.40 32.96
C ILE A 287 11.28 7.24 33.41
N TYR A 288 10.37 6.89 32.48
CA TYR A 288 8.97 6.56 32.75
C TYR A 288 8.72 5.07 32.47
N PRO A 289 8.74 4.20 33.50
CA PRO A 289 8.41 2.79 33.36
C PRO A 289 7.08 2.53 32.63
N THR A 290 6.05 3.35 32.86
CA THR A 290 4.75 3.23 32.20
C THR A 290 4.87 3.41 30.69
N VAL A 291 5.69 4.37 30.24
CA VAL A 291 5.93 4.65 28.82
C VAL A 291 6.68 3.49 28.13
N GLN A 292 7.61 2.84 28.84
CA GLN A 292 8.37 1.71 28.30
C GLN A 292 7.46 0.54 27.88
N ASN A 293 6.31 0.38 28.54
CA ASN A 293 5.34 -0.67 28.25
C ASN A 293 4.44 -0.38 27.05
N LEU A 294 4.33 0.88 26.60
CA LEU A 294 3.41 1.29 25.54
C LEU A 294 3.92 1.00 24.11
N LYS A 295 5.20 0.65 23.94
CA LYS A 295 5.85 0.41 22.63
C LYS A 295 5.53 1.49 21.57
N PRO A 296 5.78 2.76 21.85
CA PRO A 296 5.43 3.88 20.97
C PRO A 296 6.22 3.85 19.65
N SER A 297 5.59 4.30 18.55
CA SER A 297 6.27 4.42 17.26
C SER A 297 7.38 5.48 17.28
N ALA A 298 7.10 6.62 17.91
CA ALA A 298 8.05 7.74 18.04
C ALA A 298 7.69 8.71 19.17
N PHE A 299 6.42 9.08 19.29
CA PHE A 299 5.93 10.08 20.24
C PHE A 299 5.05 9.46 21.33
N VAL A 300 5.04 10.08 22.50
CA VAL A 300 4.11 9.80 23.60
C VAL A 300 3.50 11.12 24.05
N ILE A 301 2.19 11.13 24.26
CA ILE A 301 1.45 12.29 24.75
C ILE A 301 1.09 12.06 26.21
N PHE A 302 1.32 13.08 27.02
CA PHE A 302 0.92 13.20 28.42
C PHE A 302 -0.28 14.13 28.49
N LYS A 303 -1.27 13.76 29.30
CA LYS A 303 -2.39 14.62 29.69
C LYS A 303 -2.34 14.80 31.20
N LYS A 304 -2.30 16.05 31.64
CA LYS A 304 -2.28 16.43 33.05
C LYS A 304 -3.64 16.95 33.46
N ASP A 305 -4.32 16.21 34.34
CA ASP A 305 -5.49 16.71 35.06
C ASP A 305 -5.05 17.32 36.41
N SER A 306 -5.97 17.76 37.26
CA SER A 306 -5.63 18.48 38.51
C SER A 306 -4.72 17.70 39.46
N GLU A 307 -4.87 16.36 39.51
CA GLU A 307 -4.12 15.49 40.42
C GLU A 307 -3.47 14.29 39.72
N ASN A 308 -3.80 14.04 38.45
CA ASN A 308 -3.38 12.83 37.74
C ASN A 308 -2.69 13.19 36.43
N VAL A 309 -1.73 12.36 36.04
CA VAL A 309 -1.12 12.41 34.70
C VAL A 309 -1.35 11.08 34.04
N SER A 310 -1.86 11.10 32.82
CA SER A 310 -2.02 9.90 31.99
C SER A 310 -1.19 10.03 30.72
N VAL A 311 -0.75 8.91 30.18
CA VAL A 311 0.04 8.83 28.96
C VAL A 311 -0.62 7.96 27.91
N ARG A 312 -0.29 8.25 26.66
CA ARG A 312 -0.70 7.44 25.51
C ARG A 312 0.38 7.45 24.44
N ALA A 313 0.65 6.28 23.85
CA ALA A 313 1.55 6.20 22.71
C ALA A 313 0.89 6.77 21.44
N CYS A 314 1.69 7.45 20.62
CA CYS A 314 1.30 7.79 19.27
C CYS A 314 1.68 6.64 18.34
N ARG A 315 0.72 6.19 17.53
CA ARG A 315 0.96 5.20 16.47
C ARG A 315 1.75 5.77 15.30
N ASN A 316 1.68 7.09 15.12
CA ASN A 316 2.24 7.76 13.96
C ASN A 316 3.58 8.43 14.30
N THR A 317 4.39 8.57 13.26
CA THR A 317 5.68 9.27 13.29
C THR A 317 5.53 10.76 12.98
N VAL A 318 4.30 11.27 12.93
CA VAL A 318 3.98 12.69 12.77
C VAL A 318 3.05 13.10 13.90
N LEU A 319 3.38 14.21 14.56
CA LEU A 319 2.64 14.79 15.68
C LEU A 319 2.25 16.23 15.34
N GLU A 320 0.97 16.56 15.48
CA GLU A 320 0.48 17.93 15.33
C GLU A 320 0.83 18.75 16.58
N LEU A 321 1.51 19.88 16.39
CA LEU A 321 1.90 20.81 17.47
C LEU A 321 0.98 22.04 17.53
N SER A 322 0.55 22.52 16.35
CA SER A 322 -0.40 23.62 16.17
C SER A 322 -1.12 23.42 14.82
N PRO A 323 -2.14 24.23 14.48
CA PRO A 323 -2.86 24.11 13.20
C PRO A 323 -1.98 24.21 11.95
N ASP A 324 -0.77 24.79 12.05
CA ASP A 324 0.18 25.01 10.97
C ASP A 324 1.56 24.40 11.22
N THR A 325 1.75 23.69 12.34
CA THR A 325 3.07 23.18 12.75
C THR A 325 2.98 21.72 13.18
N ILE A 326 3.89 20.90 12.69
CA ILE A 326 3.99 19.47 13.00
C ILE A 326 5.42 19.10 13.40
N ALA A 327 5.56 18.06 14.20
CA ALA A 327 6.81 17.36 14.43
C ALA A 327 6.82 16.05 13.64
N VAL A 328 7.93 15.77 12.97
CA VAL A 328 8.12 14.57 12.16
C VAL A 328 9.34 13.84 12.69
N TYR A 329 9.14 12.56 12.99
CA TYR A 329 10.20 11.66 13.36
C TYR A 329 10.48 10.70 12.20
N THR A 330 11.73 10.63 11.75
CA THR A 330 12.25 9.55 10.92
C THR A 330 13.35 8.84 11.70
N PRO A 331 13.75 7.60 11.34
CA PRO A 331 14.87 6.93 11.99
C PRO A 331 16.17 7.75 11.99
N GLN A 332 16.32 8.69 11.05
CA GLN A 332 17.50 9.52 10.90
C GLN A 332 17.37 10.89 11.56
N THR A 333 16.18 11.48 11.64
CA THR A 333 16.00 12.87 12.08
C THR A 333 14.67 13.13 12.77
N LEU A 334 14.68 14.08 13.71
CA LEU A 334 13.49 14.70 14.27
C LEU A 334 13.45 16.15 13.83
N ARG A 335 12.35 16.58 13.20
CA ARG A 335 12.20 17.93 12.63
C ARG A 335 10.89 18.56 13.05
N ILE A 336 10.88 19.87 13.25
CA ILE A 336 9.66 20.67 13.36
C ILE A 336 9.44 21.35 12.02
N LEU A 337 8.29 21.10 11.41
CA LEU A 337 7.92 21.70 10.14
C LEU A 337 6.76 22.65 10.34
N LYS A 338 6.82 23.81 9.68
CA LYS A 338 5.76 24.80 9.63
C LYS A 338 5.23 24.93 8.21
N PHE A 339 3.92 24.94 8.04
CA PHE A 339 3.30 25.13 6.75
C PHE A 339 3.41 26.58 6.29
N ASN A 340 3.94 26.79 5.10
CA ASN A 340 4.00 28.09 4.45
C ASN A 340 2.83 28.23 3.47
N GLU A 341 1.87 29.08 3.82
CA GLU A 341 0.67 29.31 3.02
C GLU A 341 0.94 29.90 1.63
N GLN A 342 2.02 30.66 1.45
CA GLN A 342 2.34 31.27 0.15
C GLN A 342 2.89 30.23 -0.82
N THR A 343 3.77 29.35 -0.34
CA THR A 343 4.40 28.32 -1.17
C THR A 343 3.63 27.01 -1.18
N GLN A 344 2.64 26.84 -0.30
CA GLN A 344 1.87 25.60 -0.09
C GLN A 344 2.80 24.41 0.21
N LYS A 345 3.79 24.63 1.08
CA LYS A 345 4.83 23.64 1.42
C LYS A 345 5.11 23.62 2.91
N TRP A 346 5.54 22.48 3.42
CA TRP A 346 6.09 22.33 4.75
C TRP A 346 7.56 22.76 4.76
N ILE A 347 7.92 23.65 5.67
CA ILE A 347 9.28 24.21 5.79
C ILE A 347 9.85 23.83 7.14
N ASP A 348 11.06 23.27 7.13
CA ASP A 348 11.81 22.99 8.36
C ASP A 348 12.14 24.29 9.09
N THR A 349 11.75 24.39 10.36
CA THR A 349 12.00 25.58 11.18
C THR A 349 13.43 25.63 11.71
N ASN A 350 14.21 24.54 11.56
CA ASN A 350 15.51 24.31 12.20
C ASN A 350 15.45 24.46 13.74
N THR A 351 14.26 24.33 14.32
CA THR A 351 14.06 24.38 15.76
C THR A 351 14.23 22.96 16.32
N ALA A 352 15.04 22.82 17.37
CA ALA A 352 15.12 21.57 18.10
C ALA A 352 13.76 21.23 18.73
N PHE A 353 13.36 19.96 18.67
CA PHE A 353 12.17 19.51 19.39
C PHE A 353 12.44 19.58 20.89
N PRO A 354 11.62 20.32 21.67
CA PRO A 354 11.82 20.40 23.11
C PRO A 354 11.55 19.03 23.74
N GLN A 355 12.28 18.72 24.82
CA GLN A 355 12.14 17.43 25.49
C GLN A 355 10.70 17.15 25.93
N TYR A 356 9.99 18.20 26.36
CA TYR A 356 8.57 18.20 26.67
C TYR A 356 7.89 19.31 25.86
N ALA A 357 7.39 18.97 24.68
CA ALA A 357 6.64 19.87 23.81
C ALA A 357 5.24 20.08 24.37
N GLN A 358 4.89 21.30 24.78
CA GLN A 358 3.53 21.62 25.17
C GLN A 358 2.62 21.66 23.92
N LEU A 359 1.58 20.83 23.89
CA LEU A 359 0.61 20.74 22.79
C LEU A 359 -0.64 21.58 23.07
N ASP A 360 -1.04 21.64 24.33
CA ASP A 360 -2.17 22.42 24.83
C ASP A 360 -1.89 22.78 26.30
N ARG A 361 -2.79 23.51 26.96
CA ARG A 361 -2.67 23.90 28.38
C ARG A 361 -2.21 22.76 29.28
N ASP A 362 -2.81 21.59 29.06
CA ASP A 362 -2.69 20.41 29.91
C ASP A 362 -2.15 19.18 29.16
N MET A 363 -1.61 19.37 27.95
CA MET A 363 -1.06 18.28 27.13
C MET A 363 0.39 18.54 26.74
N TYR A 364 1.20 17.50 26.85
CA TYR A 364 2.63 17.54 26.54
C TYR A 364 3.02 16.33 25.70
N ALA A 365 4.07 16.45 24.89
CA ALA A 365 4.61 15.35 24.12
C ALA A 365 6.12 15.22 24.31
N ILE A 366 6.58 13.98 24.25
CA ILE A 366 7.99 13.62 24.28
C ILE A 366 8.32 12.72 23.08
N VAL A 367 9.61 12.61 22.76
CA VAL A 367 10.13 11.62 21.80
C VAL A 367 10.82 10.49 22.57
N VAL A 368 10.54 9.25 22.19
CA VAL A 368 10.81 8.06 23.01
C VAL A 368 11.63 6.99 22.29
N ARG A 369 12.23 7.30 21.14
CA ARG A 369 13.11 6.34 20.45
C ARG A 369 14.56 6.36 20.91
#